data_AF-A0A0S9D8A7-F1
#
_entry.id   AF-A0A0S9D8A7-F1
#
_cell.length_a   1.000
_cell.length_b   1.000
_cell.length_c   1.000
_cell.angle_alpha   90.00
_cell.angle_beta   90.00
_cell.angle_gamma   90.00
#
_symmetry.space_group_name_H-M   'P 1'
#
loop_
_entity.id
_entity.type
_entity.pdbx_description
1 polymer ?
#
loop_
_entity_poly.entity_id
_entity_poly.type
_entity_poly.pdbx_seq_one_letter_code
_entity_poly.pdbx_strand_id
1 'polypeptide(L)'
;MIEATDLKIGQFVAFDDPPELVRDRQEWIRDGLPTTLFTGHPGIITDDSPQHVLVNWCGLEDMYISFATGFSADYPGGPMRGLTLLSEQEYQERKRRILASQPPVPPPTIS
;
A
#
# COMPACT_ATOMS: atom_id res chain seq x y z
N MET A 1 -7.06 -12.71 -2.52
CA MET A 1 -6.21 -12.40 -3.68
C MET A 1 -7.04 -11.53 -4.61
N ILE A 2 -6.54 -10.36 -5.02
CA ILE A 2 -7.29 -9.43 -5.88
C ILE A 2 -6.88 -9.70 -7.32
N GLU A 3 -7.82 -9.81 -8.24
CA GLU A 3 -7.49 -9.87 -9.67
C GLU A 3 -7.22 -8.46 -10.20
N ALA A 4 -6.22 -8.31 -11.08
CA ALA A 4 -5.84 -6.99 -11.59
C ALA A 4 -6.98 -6.28 -12.34
N THR A 5 -7.93 -7.04 -12.91
CA THR A 5 -9.12 -6.49 -13.59
C THR A 5 -10.09 -5.79 -12.65
N ASP A 6 -10.07 -6.17 -11.37
CA ASP A 6 -11.01 -5.69 -10.35
C ASP A 6 -10.52 -4.40 -9.68
N LEU A 7 -9.26 -4.02 -9.93
CA LEU A 7 -8.69 -2.78 -9.46
C LEU A 7 -9.30 -1.60 -10.21
N LYS A 8 -9.59 -0.54 -9.45
CA LYS A 8 -10.17 0.71 -9.95
C LYS A 8 -9.54 1.90 -9.24
N ILE A 9 -9.36 2.98 -9.99
CA ILE A 9 -8.99 4.28 -9.44
C ILE A 9 -9.93 4.64 -8.28
N GLY A 10 -9.36 5.13 -7.18
CA GLY A 10 -10.09 5.51 -5.97
C GLY A 10 -10.30 4.40 -4.95
N GLN A 11 -9.96 3.13 -5.27
CA GLN A 11 -10.00 2.07 -4.28
C GLN A 11 -8.90 2.23 -3.23
N PHE A 12 -9.24 1.84 -2.00
CA PHE A 12 -8.31 1.81 -0.89
C PHE A 12 -7.56 0.49 -0.86
N VAL A 13 -6.24 0.58 -0.71
CA VAL A 13 -5.35 -0.57 -0.67
C VAL A 13 -4.35 -0.45 0.48
N ALA A 14 -3.81 -1.59 0.89
CA ALA A 14 -2.65 -1.71 1.73
C ALA A 14 -1.49 -2.30 0.94
N PHE A 15 -0.28 -1.80 1.17
CA PHE A 15 0.93 -2.45 0.70
C PHE A 15 1.08 -3.81 1.39
N ASP A 16 1.28 -4.85 0.60
CA ASP A 16 1.44 -6.23 1.07
C ASP A 16 2.80 -6.76 0.61
N ASP A 17 3.82 -6.45 1.40
CA ASP A 17 5.20 -6.82 1.09
C ASP A 17 5.35 -8.35 1.06
N PRO A 18 5.87 -8.95 -0.03
CA PRO A 18 6.27 -10.34 0.03
C PRO A 18 7.33 -10.54 1.13
N PRO A 19 7.25 -11.62 1.92
CA PRO A 19 8.06 -11.82 3.14
C PRO A 19 9.58 -11.82 2.94
N GLU A 20 10.05 -11.83 1.69
CA GLU A 20 11.46 -11.83 1.30
C GLU A 20 12.11 -10.43 1.32
N LEU A 21 11.33 -9.34 1.41
CA LEU A 21 11.81 -7.96 1.34
C LEU A 21 11.66 -7.16 2.64
N VAL A 22 11.23 -7.82 3.74
CA VAL A 22 10.97 -7.19 5.04
C VAL A 22 12.24 -6.47 5.55
N ARG A 23 12.29 -5.16 5.35
CA ARG A 23 13.31 -4.29 5.96
C ARG A 23 12.99 -4.07 7.43
N ASP A 24 14.01 -3.83 8.24
CA ASP A 24 13.82 -3.59 9.68
C ASP A 24 12.88 -2.40 9.95
N ARG A 25 11.86 -2.66 10.78
CA ARG A 25 10.76 -1.75 11.18
C ARG A 25 11.19 -0.38 11.68
N GLN A 26 12.45 -0.24 12.12
CA GLN A 26 12.99 0.95 12.78
C GLN A 26 13.45 2.04 11.81
N GLU A 27 13.70 1.73 10.53
CA GLU A 27 14.13 2.72 9.54
C GLU A 27 12.96 3.45 8.87
N TRP A 28 11.72 3.06 9.17
CA TRP A 28 10.56 3.47 8.39
C TRP A 28 10.02 4.84 8.72
N ILE A 29 10.36 5.42 9.88
CA ILE A 29 9.83 6.70 10.34
C ILE A 29 10.99 7.66 10.65
N ARG A 30 10.98 8.83 10.02
CA ARG A 30 11.90 9.95 10.31
C ARG A 30 11.06 11.18 10.63
N ASP A 31 11.38 11.85 11.74
CA ASP A 31 10.66 13.05 12.20
C ASP A 31 9.13 12.86 12.31
N GLY A 32 8.70 11.63 12.65
CA GLY A 32 7.29 11.28 12.81
C GLY A 32 6.55 10.96 11.50
N LEU A 33 7.21 11.02 10.34
CA LEU A 33 6.62 10.67 9.05
C LEU A 33 7.24 9.38 8.48
N PRO A 34 6.45 8.57 7.75
CA PRO A 34 7.01 7.45 7.03
C PRO A 34 8.01 7.94 5.97
N THR A 35 9.09 7.20 5.77
CA THR A 35 10.10 7.46 4.72
C THR A 35 10.16 6.36 3.66
N THR A 36 9.51 5.23 3.93
CA THR A 36 9.36 4.07 3.03
C THR A 36 8.04 3.35 3.33
N LEU A 37 7.61 2.48 2.42
CA LEU A 37 6.47 1.59 2.64
C LEU A 37 6.76 0.55 3.72
N PHE A 38 5.69 0.09 4.35
CA PHE A 38 5.65 -1.02 5.27
C PHE A 38 4.44 -1.91 5.01
N THR A 39 4.49 -3.19 5.38
CA THR A 39 3.32 -4.08 5.24
C THR A 39 2.12 -3.49 6.01
N GLY A 40 1.04 -3.26 5.29
CA GLY A 40 -0.17 -2.62 5.79
C GLY A 40 -0.25 -1.10 5.51
N HIS A 41 0.74 -0.49 4.87
CA HIS A 41 0.74 0.95 4.55
C HIS A 41 -0.46 1.29 3.67
N PRO A 42 -1.35 2.21 4.06
CA PRO A 42 -2.56 2.52 3.31
C PRO A 42 -2.28 3.46 2.14
N GLY A 43 -2.97 3.25 1.03
CA GLY A 43 -2.91 4.08 -0.16
C GLY A 43 -4.20 4.07 -0.95
N ILE A 44 -4.27 4.93 -1.97
CA ILE A 44 -5.39 5.05 -2.91
C ILE A 44 -4.87 4.80 -4.32
N ILE A 45 -5.53 3.93 -5.09
CA ILE A 45 -5.19 3.70 -6.49
C ILE A 45 -5.42 4.98 -7.30
N THR A 46 -4.40 5.42 -8.02
CA THR A 46 -4.43 6.61 -8.89
C THR A 46 -4.33 6.26 -10.37
N ASP A 47 -3.80 5.09 -10.71
CA ASP A 47 -3.77 4.53 -12.06
C ASP A 47 -4.06 3.02 -11.95
N ASP A 48 -5.07 2.53 -12.65
CA ASP A 48 -5.47 1.11 -12.66
C ASP A 48 -4.97 0.34 -13.89
N SER A 49 -3.99 0.90 -14.61
CA SER A 49 -3.32 0.23 -15.73
C SER A 49 -2.78 -1.14 -15.27
N PRO A 50 -3.26 -2.27 -15.83
CA PRO A 50 -2.94 -3.60 -15.31
C PRO A 50 -1.45 -3.98 -15.30
N GLN A 51 -0.65 -3.29 -16.12
CA GLN A 51 0.79 -3.48 -16.23
C GLN A 51 1.58 -2.63 -15.23
N HIS A 52 0.96 -1.58 -14.68
CA HIS A 52 1.63 -0.58 -13.85
C HIS A 52 0.63 0.21 -13.01
N VAL A 53 -0.02 -0.47 -12.05
CA VAL A 53 -0.98 0.15 -11.14
C VAL A 53 -0.25 1.11 -10.21
N LEU A 54 -0.64 2.37 -10.18
CA LEU A 54 -0.07 3.38 -9.29
C LEU A 54 -0.95 3.59 -8.07
N VAL A 55 -0.30 3.83 -6.94
CA VAL A 55 -0.95 4.06 -5.66
C VAL A 55 -0.34 5.30 -5.02
N ASN A 56 -1.19 6.23 -4.62
CA ASN A 56 -0.79 7.35 -3.80
C ASN A 56 -0.79 6.94 -2.32
N TRP A 57 0.39 6.90 -1.69
CA TRP A 57 0.58 6.35 -0.35
C TRP A 57 0.50 7.41 0.74
N CYS A 58 -0.25 7.14 1.80
CA CYS A 58 -0.44 8.10 2.90
C CYS A 58 0.88 8.48 3.58
N GLY A 59 1.17 9.78 3.70
CA GLY A 59 2.41 10.28 4.28
C GLY A 59 3.65 10.13 3.38
N LEU A 60 3.47 9.66 2.14
CA LEU A 60 4.51 9.48 1.12
C LEU A 60 4.04 10.06 -0.23
N GLU A 61 3.06 10.98 -0.22
CA GLU A 61 2.40 11.49 -1.42
C GLU A 61 3.41 12.16 -2.39
N ASP A 62 4.41 12.85 -1.84
CA ASP A 62 5.45 13.55 -2.61
C ASP A 62 6.67 12.67 -2.94
N MET A 63 6.65 11.40 -2.55
CA MET A 63 7.79 10.48 -2.70
C MET A 63 7.69 9.68 -4.00
N TYR A 64 8.83 9.32 -4.59
CA TYR A 64 8.94 8.53 -5.83
C TYR A 64 8.06 7.28 -5.84
N ILE A 65 7.87 6.65 -4.68
CA ILE A 65 7.03 5.47 -4.52
C ILE A 65 5.54 5.71 -4.88
N SER A 66 5.04 6.95 -4.78
CA SER A 66 3.64 7.30 -5.08
C SER A 66 3.40 7.70 -6.55
N PHE A 67 4.46 7.93 -7.34
CA PHE A 67 4.34 8.38 -8.73
C PHE A 67 5.15 7.59 -9.76
N ALA A 68 6.14 6.80 -9.34
CA ALA A 68 7.03 6.06 -10.23
C ALA A 68 7.11 4.56 -9.94
N THR A 69 6.63 4.09 -8.79
CA THR A 69 6.63 2.66 -8.45
C THR A 69 5.24 2.08 -8.60
N GLY A 70 5.02 1.37 -9.71
CA GLY A 70 3.78 0.65 -9.96
C GLY A 70 3.82 -0.83 -9.59
N PHE A 71 2.62 -1.40 -9.49
CA PHE A 71 2.40 -2.81 -9.21
C PHE A 71 1.88 -3.50 -10.47
N SER A 72 2.30 -4.74 -10.69
CA SER A 72 1.90 -5.53 -11.85
C SER A 72 1.37 -6.88 -11.41
N ALA A 73 0.38 -7.38 -12.15
CA ALA A 73 -0.06 -8.76 -12.04
C ALA A 73 1.02 -9.74 -12.51
N ASP A 74 0.98 -10.98 -12.02
CA ASP A 74 1.89 -12.06 -12.48
C ASP A 74 1.74 -12.33 -13.99
N TYR A 75 0.54 -12.09 -14.54
CA TYR A 75 0.22 -12.14 -15.97
C TYR A 75 -0.98 -11.21 -16.25
N PRO A 76 -1.24 -10.80 -17.51
CA PRO A 76 -2.34 -9.90 -17.83
C PRO A 76 -3.70 -10.43 -17.32
N GLY A 77 -4.32 -9.69 -16.42
CA GLY A 77 -5.61 -10.04 -15.79
C GLY A 77 -5.54 -11.08 -14.69
N GLY A 78 -4.33 -11.51 -14.29
CA GLY A 78 -4.12 -12.41 -13.16
C GLY A 78 -4.06 -11.70 -11.80
N PRO A 79 -3.62 -12.42 -10.76
CA PRO A 79 -3.63 -11.90 -9.40
C PRO A 79 -2.60 -10.78 -9.23
N MET A 80 -3.03 -9.73 -8.54
CA MET A 80 -2.17 -8.63 -8.12
C MET A 80 -1.40 -9.02 -6.86
N ARG A 81 -0.07 -8.93 -6.92
CA ARG A 81 0.81 -9.05 -5.75
C ARG A 81 1.15 -7.67 -5.21
N GLY A 82 1.51 -7.59 -3.95
CA GLY A 82 1.95 -6.32 -3.35
C GLY A 82 0.82 -5.43 -2.84
N LEU A 83 -0.45 -5.77 -3.12
CA LEU A 83 -1.62 -4.98 -2.76
C LEU A 83 -2.73 -5.85 -2.15
N THR A 84 -3.36 -5.34 -1.09
CA THR A 84 -4.58 -5.91 -0.49
C THR A 84 -5.65 -4.83 -0.39
N LEU A 85 -6.92 -5.14 -0.69
CA LEU A 85 -8.02 -4.18 -0.61
C LEU A 85 -8.31 -3.84 0.83
N LEU A 86 -8.60 -2.56 1.08
CA LEU A 86 -9.09 -2.07 2.35
C LEU A 86 -10.53 -1.61 2.22
N SER A 87 -11.31 -1.79 3.28
CA SER A 87 -12.50 -0.98 3.47
C SER A 87 -12.12 0.49 3.72
N GLU A 88 -13.05 1.40 3.49
CA GLU A 88 -12.86 2.82 3.82
C GLU A 88 -12.51 3.01 5.30
N GLN A 89 -13.17 2.27 6.20
CA GLN A 89 -12.91 2.35 7.64
C GLN A 89 -11.47 1.98 7.99
N GLU A 90 -10.95 0.88 7.42
CA GLU A 90 -9.57 0.45 7.66
C GLU A 90 -8.57 1.46 7.10
N TYR A 91 -8.83 2.00 5.91
CA TYR A 91 -8.01 3.06 5.32
C TYR A 91 -7.95 4.29 6.22
N GLN A 92 -9.10 4.79 6.68
CA GLN A 92 -9.16 5.99 7.52
C GLN A 92 -8.44 5.79 8.86
N GLU A 93 -8.58 4.62 9.50
CA GLU A 93 -7.88 4.34 10.75
C GLU A 93 -6.36 4.27 10.55
N ARG A 94 -5.89 3.59 9.50
CA ARG A 94 -4.45 3.52 9.20
C ARG A 94 -3.88 4.89 8.84
N LYS A 95 -4.60 5.67 8.03
CA LYS A 95 -4.24 7.06 7.68
C LYS A 95 -4.13 7.93 8.94
N ARG A 96 -5.13 7.88 9.83
CA ARG A 96 -5.12 8.63 11.10
C ARG A 96 -3.88 8.31 11.93
N ARG A 97 -3.48 7.04 12.00
CA ARG A 97 -2.28 6.62 12.74
C ARG A 97 -1.00 7.16 12.12
N ILE A 98 -0.85 7.10 10.81
CA ILE A 98 0.31 7.67 10.10
C ILE A 98 0.43 9.17 10.38
N LEU A 99 -0.67 9.92 10.24
CA LEU A 99 -0.69 11.36 10.49
C LEU A 99 -0.44 11.72 11.97
N ALA A 100 -0.73 10.79 12.88
CA ALA A 100 -0.43 10.91 14.31
C ALA A 100 0.95 10.34 14.68
N SER A 101 1.79 9.97 13.71
CA SER A 101 3.11 9.34 13.92
C SER A 101 3.06 8.07 14.78
N GLN A 102 1.94 7.35 14.74
CA GLN A 102 1.71 6.12 15.49
C GLN A 102 2.20 4.91 14.68
N PRO A 103 2.60 3.82 15.37
CA PRO A 103 3.09 2.62 14.68
C PRO A 103 2.04 2.02 13.73
N PRO A 104 2.47 1.35 12.64
CA PRO A 104 1.62 0.66 11.69
C PRO A 104 0.58 -0.24 12.35
N VAL A 105 -0.59 -0.36 11.72
CA VAL A 105 -1.52 -1.46 12.02
C VAL A 105 -0.95 -2.70 11.32
N PRO A 106 -0.68 -3.81 12.02
CA PRO A 106 -0.28 -5.04 11.35
C PRO A 106 -1.38 -5.48 10.37
N PRO A 107 -1.02 -6.17 9.26
CA PRO A 107 -2.02 -6.77 8.39
C PRO A 107 -2.93 -7.70 9.20
N PRO A 108 -4.22 -7.85 8.82
CA PRO A 108 -5.10 -8.81 9.48
C PRO A 108 -4.45 -10.20 9.42
N THR A 109 -4.29 -10.85 10.58
CA THR A 109 -3.87 -12.25 10.64
C THR A 109 -4.96 -13.08 10.00
N ILE A 110 -4.71 -13.64 8.82
CA ILE A 110 -5.59 -14.65 8.24
C ILE A 110 -5.33 -15.92 9.06
N SER A 111 -6.25 -16.24 9.97
CA SER A 111 -6.33 -17.54 10.66
C SER A 111 -6.94 -18.61 9.75
#